data_AF-A0A7V4T650-F1
#
_entry.id   AF-A0A7V4T650-F1
#
_cell.length_a   1.000
_cell.length_b   1.000
_cell.length_c   1.000
_cell.angle_alpha   90.00
_cell.angle_beta   90.00
_cell.angle_gamma   90.00
#
_symmetry.space_group_name_H-M   'P 1'
#
loop_
_entity.id
_entity.type
_entity.pdbx_description
1 polymer ?
#
loop_
_entity_poly.entity_id
_entity_poly.type
_entity_poly.pdbx_seq_one_letter_code
_entity_poly.pdbx_strand_id
1 'polypeptide(L)'
;MKQSDLTQLKHIGPARMRLLNNFGITTIKQLYEIPVDKLAEIKSIGNHYAKLIKNSVTEHHSEKQEKLSTEIVSVKEKKLKRINRELFKKNKRLEKHLNRANELLKPLQKKKYLKLYINFKTRSVKLKASLKTLDKMQQDLPKKAKKNIIKEMDALDLILKGVQKKPKKKKYKEVIKGIQSFSKMIGTVLS
;
A
#
# COMPACT_ATOMS: atom_id res chain seq x y z
N MET A 1 0.47 -20.94 20.93
CA MET A 1 1.87 -20.89 20.44
C MET A 1 2.10 -22.15 19.61
N LYS A 2 2.64 -22.05 18.39
CA LYS A 2 2.95 -23.23 17.57
C LYS A 2 4.16 -23.93 18.21
N GLN A 3 3.97 -25.11 18.81
CA GLN A 3 5.10 -25.98 19.12
C GLN A 3 5.78 -26.30 17.78
N SER A 4 6.99 -25.79 17.58
CA SER A 4 7.79 -26.13 16.41
C SER A 4 8.30 -27.54 16.65
N ASP A 5 7.69 -28.50 15.97
CA ASP A 5 8.15 -29.89 16.03
C ASP A 5 9.60 -29.92 15.51
N LEU A 6 10.54 -30.32 16.37
CA LEU A 6 11.98 -30.39 16.05
C LEU A 6 12.24 -31.36 14.88
N THR A 7 11.29 -32.25 14.58
CA THR A 7 11.31 -33.15 13.42
C THR A 7 11.27 -32.43 12.07
N GLN A 8 10.94 -31.13 12.05
CA GLN A 8 11.05 -30.29 10.84
C GLN A 8 12.50 -30.08 10.40
N LEU A 9 13.47 -30.34 11.28
CA LEU A 9 14.89 -30.23 10.98
C LEU A 9 15.45 -31.56 10.48
N LYS A 10 16.31 -31.49 9.46
CA LYS A 10 17.06 -32.63 8.96
C LYS A 10 17.90 -33.20 10.09
N HIS A 11 18.04 -34.53 10.10
CA HIS A 11 18.82 -35.30 11.08
C HIS A 11 18.25 -35.38 12.51
N ILE A 12 17.09 -34.77 12.78
CA ILE A 12 16.34 -34.96 14.03
C ILE A 12 15.18 -35.95 13.81
N GLY A 13 15.48 -37.24 14.01
CA GLY A 13 14.43 -38.27 14.06
C GLY A 13 13.76 -38.37 15.44
N PRO A 14 12.72 -39.22 15.60
CA PRO A 14 11.97 -39.36 16.86
C PRO A 14 12.83 -39.66 18.08
N ALA A 15 13.87 -40.49 17.94
CA ALA A 15 14.79 -40.82 19.01
C ALA A 15 15.61 -39.61 19.49
N ARG A 16 16.14 -38.80 18.55
CA ARG A 16 16.92 -37.59 18.88
C ARG A 16 16.03 -36.47 19.40
N MET A 17 14.81 -36.35 18.89
CA MET A 17 13.81 -35.43 19.46
C MET A 17 13.53 -35.75 20.93
N ARG A 18 13.33 -37.03 21.29
CA ARG A 18 13.14 -37.44 22.69
C ARG A 18 14.34 -37.07 23.56
N LEU A 19 15.56 -37.29 23.06
CA LEU A 19 16.77 -36.88 23.77
C LEU A 19 16.82 -35.36 23.98
N LEU A 20 16.62 -34.57 22.92
CA LEU A 20 16.62 -33.10 23.02
C LEU A 20 15.56 -32.60 24.02
N ASN A 21 14.35 -33.18 24.00
CA ASN A 21 13.29 -32.87 24.95
C ASN A 21 13.68 -33.22 26.40
N ASN A 22 14.34 -34.36 26.63
CA ASN A 22 14.83 -34.75 27.96
C ASN A 22 15.91 -33.79 28.49
N PHE A 23 16.67 -33.15 27.59
CA PHE A 23 17.62 -32.08 27.90
C PHE A 23 16.97 -30.68 27.95
N GLY A 24 15.63 -30.60 27.89
CA GLY A 24 14.88 -29.34 27.97
C GLY A 24 14.83 -28.53 26.67
N ILE A 25 15.35 -29.06 25.57
CA ILE A 25 15.36 -28.41 24.26
C ILE A 25 14.12 -28.84 23.50
N THR A 26 13.12 -27.96 23.45
CA THR A 26 11.80 -28.27 22.85
C THR A 26 11.51 -27.43 21.60
N THR A 27 12.35 -26.43 21.31
CA THR A 27 12.12 -25.50 20.20
C THR A 27 13.35 -25.34 19.31
N ILE A 28 13.11 -25.09 18.02
CA ILE A 28 14.17 -24.81 17.03
C ILE A 28 14.99 -23.57 17.44
N LYS A 29 14.35 -22.59 18.09
CA LYS A 29 15.01 -21.37 18.58
C LYS A 29 16.05 -21.68 19.67
N GLN A 30 15.68 -22.51 20.65
CA GLN A 30 16.63 -22.96 21.68
C GLN A 30 17.81 -23.70 21.03
N LEU A 31 17.53 -24.56 20.06
CA LEU A 31 18.57 -25.29 19.34
C LEU A 31 19.48 -24.37 18.49
N TYR A 32 18.96 -23.25 17.99
CA TYR A 32 19.77 -22.21 17.32
C TYR A 32 20.69 -21.48 18.30
N GLU A 33 20.26 -21.22 19.53
CA GLU A 33 21.02 -20.48 20.55
C GLU A 33 22.09 -21.34 21.23
N ILE A 34 21.89 -22.65 21.33
CA ILE A 34 22.84 -23.56 21.99
C ILE A 34 24.08 -23.77 21.09
N PRO A 35 25.31 -23.64 21.63
CA PRO A 35 26.54 -23.89 20.88
C PRO A 35 26.68 -25.38 20.53
N VAL A 36 27.41 -25.66 19.44
CA VAL A 36 27.64 -27.02 18.93
C VAL A 36 28.24 -27.92 20.01
N ASP A 37 29.17 -27.41 20.80
CA ASP A 37 29.89 -28.18 21.83
C ASP A 37 28.94 -28.71 22.91
N LYS A 38 28.01 -27.87 23.38
CA LYS A 38 26.98 -28.27 24.35
C LYS A 38 25.99 -29.29 23.78
N LEU A 39 25.73 -29.26 22.47
CA LEU A 39 24.93 -30.29 21.82
C LEU A 39 25.70 -31.60 21.65
N ALA A 40 27.02 -31.51 21.44
CA ALA A 40 27.89 -32.67 21.30
C ALA A 40 28.08 -33.44 22.62
N GLU A 41 27.97 -32.75 23.77
CA GLU A 41 27.99 -33.35 25.11
C GLU A 41 26.80 -34.29 25.38
N ILE A 42 25.70 -34.17 24.63
CA ILE A 42 24.55 -35.05 24.76
C ILE A 42 24.93 -36.46 24.28
N LYS A 43 24.84 -37.43 25.18
CA LYS A 43 25.05 -38.85 24.89
C LYS A 43 24.18 -39.28 23.70
N SER A 44 24.80 -39.94 22.73
CA SER A 44 24.19 -40.40 21.46
C SER A 44 23.93 -39.33 20.37
N ILE A 45 24.19 -38.04 20.64
CA ILE A 45 24.30 -37.03 19.58
C ILE A 45 25.75 -36.94 19.11
N GLY A 46 26.66 -36.56 20.00
CA GLY A 46 28.08 -36.41 19.66
C GLY A 46 28.36 -35.33 18.61
N ASN A 47 29.64 -35.09 18.34
CA ASN A 47 30.09 -33.95 17.53
C ASN A 47 29.57 -33.98 16.09
N HIS A 48 29.50 -35.18 15.49
CA HIS A 48 29.04 -35.34 14.10
C HIS A 48 27.58 -34.90 13.93
N TYR A 49 26.65 -35.43 14.74
CA TYR A 49 25.25 -35.05 14.62
C TYR A 49 24.98 -33.64 15.15
N ALA A 50 25.73 -33.15 16.15
CA ALA A 50 25.61 -31.78 16.62
C ALA A 50 25.85 -30.76 15.48
N LYS A 51 26.89 -30.98 14.66
CA LYS A 51 27.18 -30.16 13.47
C LYS A 51 26.07 -30.24 12.42
N LEU A 52 25.62 -31.45 12.08
CA LEU A 52 24.55 -31.65 11.09
C LEU A 52 23.23 -30.99 11.52
N ILE A 53 22.86 -31.13 12.79
CA ILE A 53 21.68 -30.52 13.36
C ILE A 53 21.79 -29.00 13.29
N LYS A 54 22.92 -28.42 13.69
CA LYS A 54 23.13 -26.96 13.65
C LYS A 54 23.08 -26.41 12.23
N ASN A 55 23.67 -27.12 11.26
CA ASN A 55 23.57 -26.76 9.84
C ASN A 55 22.10 -26.79 9.37
N SER A 56 21.34 -27.82 9.74
CA SER A 56 19.92 -27.88 9.41
C SER A 56 19.11 -26.76 10.06
N VAL A 57 19.44 -26.35 11.29
CA VAL A 57 18.79 -25.25 11.98
C VAL A 57 19.07 -23.93 11.24
N THR A 58 20.32 -23.71 10.81
CA THR A 58 20.69 -22.52 10.03
C THR A 58 19.99 -22.48 8.67
N GLU A 59 19.93 -23.60 7.94
CA GLU A 59 19.18 -23.71 6.68
C GLU A 59 17.70 -23.39 6.87
N HIS A 60 17.08 -24.00 7.88
CA HIS A 60 15.66 -23.78 8.19
C HIS A 60 15.38 -22.32 8.60
N HIS A 61 16.30 -21.67 9.31
CA HIS A 61 16.20 -20.25 9.65
C HIS A 61 16.31 -19.36 8.39
N SER A 62 17.27 -19.62 7.51
CA SER A 62 17.46 -18.87 6.25
C SER A 62 16.26 -19.03 5.32
N GLU A 63 15.81 -20.27 5.07
CA GLU A 63 14.64 -20.54 4.22
C GLU A 63 13.36 -19.89 4.76
N LYS A 64 13.16 -19.90 6.09
CA LYS A 64 11.99 -19.27 6.71
C LYS A 64 12.04 -17.76 6.59
N GLN A 65 13.23 -17.15 6.73
CA GLN A 65 13.41 -15.72 6.49
C GLN A 65 13.17 -15.35 5.02
N GLU A 66 13.63 -16.16 4.08
CA GLU A 66 13.38 -15.96 2.64
C GLU A 66 11.90 -16.13 2.25
N LYS A 67 11.21 -17.13 2.80
CA LYS A 67 9.76 -17.32 2.58
C LYS A 67 8.96 -16.15 3.15
N LEU A 68 9.30 -15.69 4.35
CA LEU A 68 8.67 -14.52 4.97
C LEU A 68 8.95 -13.24 4.18
N SER A 69 10.19 -13.01 3.74
CA SER A 69 10.55 -11.82 2.96
C SER A 69 9.83 -11.81 1.61
N THR A 70 9.78 -12.95 0.91
CA THR A 70 9.07 -13.12 -0.36
C THR A 70 7.56 -12.90 -0.22
N GLU A 71 6.94 -13.44 0.84
CA GLU A 71 5.51 -13.22 1.11
C GLU A 71 5.22 -11.75 1.45
N ILE A 72 6.08 -11.11 2.26
CA ILE A 72 5.94 -9.69 2.59
C ILE A 72 6.08 -8.81 1.34
N VAL A 73 7.03 -9.12 0.45
CA VAL A 73 7.20 -8.43 -0.83
C VAL A 73 5.95 -8.61 -1.70
N SER A 74 5.47 -9.84 -1.86
CA SER A 74 4.23 -10.15 -2.61
C SER A 74 3.01 -9.40 -2.07
N VAL A 75 2.84 -9.33 -0.75
CA VAL A 75 1.74 -8.58 -0.11
C VAL A 75 1.88 -7.07 -0.34
N LYS A 76 3.09 -6.51 -0.24
CA LYS A 76 3.35 -5.10 -0.48
C LYS A 76 3.06 -4.72 -1.94
N GLU A 77 3.48 -5.55 -2.89
CA GLU A 77 3.22 -5.37 -4.32
C GLU A 77 1.73 -5.42 -4.64
N LYS A 78 1.00 -6.42 -4.14
CA LYS A 78 -0.46 -6.51 -4.32
C LYS A 78 -1.17 -5.26 -3.80
N LYS A 79 -0.77 -4.76 -2.62
CA LYS A 79 -1.31 -3.52 -2.04
C LYS A 79 -1.01 -2.30 -2.91
N LEU A 80 0.20 -2.19 -3.45
CA LEU A 80 0.58 -1.07 -4.32
C LEU A 80 -0.20 -1.10 -5.64
N LYS A 81 -0.32 -2.27 -6.28
CA LYS A 81 -1.12 -2.49 -7.50
C LYS A 81 -2.58 -2.07 -7.28
N ARG A 82 -3.17 -2.42 -6.13
CA ARG A 82 -4.54 -2.01 -5.77
C ARG A 82 -4.68 -0.49 -5.69
N ILE A 83 -3.75 0.20 -5.02
CA ILE A 83 -3.77 1.66 -4.88
C ILE A 83 -3.63 2.34 -6.25
N ASN A 84 -2.72 1.86 -7.11
CA ASN A 84 -2.55 2.40 -8.46
C ASN A 84 -3.85 2.26 -9.28
N ARG A 85 -4.48 1.08 -9.23
CA ARG A 85 -5.75 0.84 -9.95
C ARG A 85 -6.88 1.72 -9.42
N GLU A 86 -6.91 1.99 -8.13
CA GLU A 86 -7.88 2.88 -7.50
C GLU A 86 -7.66 4.33 -7.92
N LEU A 87 -6.42 4.81 -7.90
CA LEU A 87 -6.05 6.15 -8.34
C LEU A 87 -6.46 6.39 -9.80
N PHE A 88 -6.13 5.46 -10.71
CA PHE A 88 -6.53 5.52 -12.12
C PHE A 88 -8.06 5.63 -12.29
N LYS A 89 -8.82 4.78 -11.59
CA LYS A 89 -10.29 4.79 -11.65
C LYS A 89 -10.87 6.12 -11.16
N LYS A 90 -10.35 6.66 -10.05
CA LYS A 90 -10.81 7.94 -9.50
C LYS A 90 -10.43 9.12 -10.40
N ASN A 91 -9.25 9.08 -11.01
CA ASN A 91 -8.83 10.07 -12.00
C ASN A 91 -9.83 10.18 -13.15
N LYS A 92 -10.15 9.04 -13.78
CA LYS A 92 -11.14 8.97 -14.87
C LYS A 92 -12.54 9.41 -14.42
N ARG A 93 -12.95 9.08 -13.20
CA ARG A 93 -14.25 9.51 -12.65
C ARG A 93 -14.31 11.02 -12.44
N LEU A 94 -13.25 11.59 -11.88
CA LEU A 94 -13.17 13.01 -11.59
C LEU A 94 -13.22 13.84 -12.88
N GLU A 95 -12.52 13.40 -13.93
CA GLU A 95 -12.58 14.03 -15.24
C GLU A 95 -14.02 14.05 -15.81
N LYS A 96 -14.74 12.93 -15.70
CA LYS A 96 -16.16 12.86 -16.10
C LYS A 96 -17.05 13.84 -15.32
N HIS A 97 -16.85 13.94 -14.01
CA HIS A 97 -17.63 14.89 -13.21
C HIS A 97 -17.26 16.35 -13.47
N LEU A 98 -16.00 16.66 -13.79
CA LEU A 98 -15.60 17.99 -14.25
C LEU A 98 -16.31 18.36 -15.56
N ASN A 99 -16.41 17.43 -16.51
CA ASN A 99 -17.18 17.63 -17.74
C ASN A 99 -18.66 17.89 -17.46
N ARG A 100 -19.27 17.06 -16.62
CA ARG A 100 -20.68 17.22 -16.23
C ARG A 100 -20.91 18.57 -15.52
N ALA A 101 -20.05 18.93 -14.57
CA ALA A 101 -20.14 20.20 -13.87
C ALA A 101 -19.99 21.38 -14.82
N ASN A 102 -19.13 21.29 -15.84
CA ASN A 102 -19.00 22.33 -16.86
C ASN A 102 -20.31 22.59 -17.61
N GLU A 103 -21.05 21.54 -17.96
CA GLU A 103 -22.35 21.67 -18.60
C GLU A 103 -23.42 22.24 -17.64
N LEU A 104 -23.48 21.71 -16.42
CA LEU A 104 -24.48 22.13 -15.43
C LEU A 104 -24.28 23.56 -14.91
N LEU A 105 -23.03 24.02 -14.90
CA LEU A 105 -22.66 25.38 -14.49
C LEU A 105 -22.72 26.40 -15.64
N LYS A 106 -23.19 26.04 -16.84
CA LYS A 106 -23.39 27.04 -17.90
C LYS A 106 -24.41 28.10 -17.43
N PRO A 107 -24.07 29.40 -17.49
CA PRO A 107 -25.02 30.45 -17.13
C PRO A 107 -26.06 30.56 -18.24
N LEU A 108 -27.31 30.16 -17.97
CA LEU A 108 -28.47 30.38 -18.85
C LEU A 108 -28.78 31.88 -18.91
N GLN A 109 -27.98 32.65 -19.66
CA GLN A 109 -28.13 34.09 -19.93
C GLN A 109 -27.97 35.04 -18.71
N LYS A 110 -27.62 34.53 -17.53
CA LYS A 110 -27.40 35.35 -16.32
C LYS A 110 -26.00 35.98 -16.30
N LYS A 111 -25.86 37.22 -16.81
CA LYS A 111 -24.60 38.01 -16.78
C LYS A 111 -23.90 37.98 -15.41
N LYS A 112 -24.66 38.07 -14.31
CA LYS A 112 -24.12 38.05 -12.92
C LYS A 112 -23.31 36.79 -12.54
N TYR A 113 -23.49 35.68 -13.24
CA TYR A 113 -22.75 34.44 -12.98
C TYR A 113 -21.68 34.13 -14.02
N LEU A 114 -21.59 34.91 -15.09
CA LEU A 114 -20.64 34.70 -16.18
C LEU A 114 -19.19 34.74 -15.68
N LYS A 115 -18.84 35.73 -14.84
CA LYS A 115 -17.50 35.84 -14.24
C LYS A 115 -17.12 34.60 -13.40
N LEU A 116 -18.09 34.03 -12.67
CA LEU A 116 -17.86 32.83 -11.87
C LEU A 116 -17.70 31.59 -12.75
N TYR A 117 -18.51 31.46 -13.80
CA TYR A 117 -18.39 30.37 -14.76
C TYR A 117 -17.06 30.41 -15.50
N ILE A 118 -16.60 31.58 -15.98
CA ILE A 118 -15.30 31.72 -16.64
C ILE A 118 -14.17 31.28 -15.71
N ASN A 119 -14.17 31.76 -14.45
CA ASN A 119 -13.17 31.35 -13.46
C ASN A 119 -13.17 29.84 -13.21
N PHE A 120 -14.36 29.25 -13.04
CA PHE A 120 -14.51 27.79 -12.95
C PHE A 120 -13.93 27.08 -14.20
N LYS A 121 -14.29 27.53 -15.41
CA LYS A 121 -13.87 26.91 -16.67
C LYS A 121 -12.34 26.93 -16.81
N THR A 122 -11.72 28.08 -16.58
CA THR A 122 -10.26 28.23 -16.63
C THR A 122 -9.56 27.29 -15.65
N ARG A 123 -10.06 27.19 -14.41
CA ARG A 123 -9.50 26.29 -13.39
C ARG A 123 -9.74 24.82 -13.72
N SER A 124 -10.91 24.47 -14.26
CA SER A 124 -11.25 23.12 -14.67
C SER A 124 -10.33 22.63 -15.81
N VAL A 125 -10.04 23.49 -16.78
CA VAL A 125 -9.09 23.19 -17.87
C VAL A 125 -7.69 22.94 -17.32
N LYS A 126 -7.19 23.81 -16.44
CA LYS A 126 -5.88 23.61 -15.79
C LYS A 126 -5.83 22.31 -15.00
N LEU A 127 -6.86 22.05 -14.20
CA LEU A 127 -6.94 20.82 -13.42
C LEU A 127 -6.93 19.57 -14.31
N LYS A 128 -7.68 19.56 -15.41
CA LYS A 128 -7.64 18.45 -16.38
C LYS A 128 -6.24 18.20 -16.94
N ALA A 129 -5.49 19.25 -17.23
CA ALA A 129 -4.10 19.10 -17.66
C ALA A 129 -3.25 18.44 -16.56
N SER A 130 -3.37 18.90 -15.31
CA SER A 130 -2.68 18.28 -14.17
C SER A 130 -3.09 16.83 -13.93
N LEU A 131 -4.37 16.48 -14.15
CA LEU A 131 -4.86 15.10 -14.05
C LEU A 131 -4.26 14.19 -15.13
N LYS A 132 -4.02 14.71 -16.34
CA LYS A 132 -3.33 13.98 -17.42
C LYS A 132 -1.85 13.76 -17.08
N THR A 133 -1.17 14.76 -16.52
CA THR A 133 0.20 14.62 -16.05
C THR A 133 0.30 13.60 -14.92
N LEU A 134 -0.63 13.67 -13.95
CA LEU A 134 -0.74 12.70 -12.88
C LEU A 134 -0.92 11.28 -13.41
N ASP A 135 -1.74 11.08 -14.45
CA ASP A 135 -1.97 9.75 -15.03
C ASP A 135 -0.69 9.12 -15.60
N LYS A 136 0.21 9.94 -16.15
CA LYS A 136 1.52 9.51 -16.68
C LYS A 136 2.50 9.18 -15.57
N MET A 137 2.59 10.04 -14.55
CA MET A 137 3.58 9.95 -13.46
C MET A 137 3.11 9.09 -12.28
N GLN A 138 1.86 8.60 -12.29
CA GLN A 138 1.30 7.92 -11.12
C GLN A 138 2.04 6.65 -10.73
N GLN A 139 2.80 5.99 -11.62
CA GLN A 139 3.53 4.79 -11.25
C GLN A 139 4.64 5.11 -10.23
N ASP A 140 5.34 6.22 -10.46
CA ASP A 140 6.53 6.64 -9.70
C ASP A 140 6.19 7.31 -8.37
N LEU A 141 4.93 7.69 -8.16
CA LEU A 141 4.51 8.38 -6.95
C LEU A 141 4.64 7.49 -5.69
N PRO A 142 5.12 8.05 -4.56
CA PRO A 142 5.13 7.35 -3.28
C PRO A 142 3.73 6.90 -2.85
N LYS A 143 3.65 5.74 -2.18
CA LYS A 143 2.37 5.18 -1.68
C LYS A 143 1.59 6.17 -0.80
N LYS A 144 2.29 6.97 0.03
CA LYS A 144 1.68 7.99 0.90
C LYS A 144 1.05 9.11 0.06
N ALA A 145 1.74 9.59 -0.96
CA ALA A 145 1.24 10.61 -1.88
C ALA A 145 -0.01 10.12 -2.62
N LYS A 146 0.00 8.89 -3.16
CA LYS A 146 -1.14 8.27 -3.85
C LYS A 146 -2.40 8.26 -2.97
N LYS A 147 -2.28 7.86 -1.70
CA LYS A 147 -3.40 7.83 -0.76
C LYS A 147 -3.95 9.23 -0.46
N ASN A 148 -3.08 10.21 -0.27
CA ASN A 148 -3.49 11.59 -0.05
C ASN A 148 -4.23 12.15 -1.28
N ILE A 149 -3.71 11.89 -2.48
CA ILE A 149 -4.37 12.27 -3.73
C ILE A 149 -5.77 11.66 -3.82
N ILE A 150 -5.89 10.35 -3.56
CA ILE A 150 -7.18 9.65 -3.56
C ILE A 150 -8.19 10.31 -2.61
N LYS A 151 -7.77 10.66 -1.39
CA LYS A 151 -8.63 11.30 -0.39
C LYS A 151 -9.15 12.65 -0.86
N GLU A 152 -8.28 13.50 -1.40
CA GLU A 152 -8.67 14.82 -1.91
C GLU A 152 -9.50 14.72 -3.21
N MET A 153 -9.22 13.73 -4.05
CA MET A 153 -10.06 13.40 -5.21
C MET A 153 -11.49 13.09 -4.77
N ASP A 154 -11.68 12.29 -3.73
CA ASP A 154 -13.01 11.95 -3.21
C ASP A 154 -13.73 13.19 -2.67
N ALA A 155 -13.03 14.07 -1.96
CA ALA A 155 -13.60 15.34 -1.49
C ALA A 155 -14.08 16.20 -2.66
N LEU A 156 -13.28 16.33 -3.72
CA LEU A 156 -13.68 17.08 -4.92
C LEU A 156 -14.80 16.38 -5.70
N ASP A 157 -14.76 15.05 -5.80
CA ASP A 157 -15.79 14.23 -6.46
C ASP A 157 -17.16 14.45 -5.82
N LEU A 158 -17.23 14.51 -4.49
CA LEU A 158 -18.46 14.82 -3.74
C LEU A 158 -19.00 16.21 -4.06
N ILE A 159 -18.13 17.23 -4.10
CA ILE A 159 -18.51 18.60 -4.44
C ILE A 159 -19.08 18.66 -5.87
N LEU A 160 -18.42 18.01 -6.83
CA LEU A 160 -18.83 18.02 -8.23
C LEU A 160 -20.13 17.24 -8.48
N LYS A 161 -20.35 16.13 -7.76
CA LYS A 161 -21.62 15.39 -7.79
C LYS A 161 -22.81 16.21 -7.30
N GLY A 162 -22.58 17.07 -6.31
CA GLY A 162 -23.60 17.94 -5.74
C GLY A 162 -24.01 19.11 -6.66
N VAL A 163 -23.40 19.24 -7.84
CA VAL A 163 -23.77 20.27 -8.82
C VAL A 163 -25.08 19.87 -9.52
N GLN A 164 -26.04 20.78 -9.51
CA GLN A 164 -27.35 20.64 -10.17
C GLN A 164 -27.53 21.72 -11.24
N LYS A 165 -28.54 21.54 -12.10
CA LYS A 165 -28.96 22.55 -13.09
C LYS A 165 -29.36 23.85 -12.36
N LYS A 166 -29.17 25.00 -13.01
CA LYS A 166 -29.50 26.35 -12.48
C LYS A 166 -28.80 26.66 -11.14
N PRO A 167 -27.46 26.60 -11.07
CA PRO A 167 -26.70 26.77 -9.84
C PRO A 167 -26.84 28.17 -9.21
N LYS A 168 -26.91 28.20 -7.87
CA LYS A 168 -26.79 29.44 -7.07
C LYS A 168 -25.31 29.87 -6.99
N LYS A 169 -25.06 31.16 -6.70
CA LYS A 169 -23.71 31.73 -6.50
C LYS A 169 -22.84 30.90 -5.54
N LYS A 170 -23.44 30.38 -4.46
CA LYS A 170 -22.78 29.52 -3.46
C LYS A 170 -22.12 28.30 -4.10
N LYS A 171 -22.80 27.65 -5.05
CA LYS A 171 -22.29 26.43 -5.70
C LYS A 171 -21.09 26.68 -6.59
N TYR A 172 -21.05 27.79 -7.33
CA TYR A 172 -19.83 28.17 -8.05
C TYR A 172 -18.65 28.36 -7.11
N LYS A 173 -18.84 29.12 -6.02
CA LYS A 173 -17.77 29.37 -5.04
C LYS A 173 -17.24 28.08 -4.42
N GLU A 174 -18.14 27.18 -4.05
CA GLU A 174 -17.81 25.87 -3.47
C GLU A 174 -16.97 25.03 -4.44
N VAL A 175 -17.41 24.88 -5.69
CA VAL A 175 -16.68 24.13 -6.73
C VAL A 175 -15.32 24.77 -7.02
N ILE A 176 -15.27 26.10 -7.18
CA ILE A 176 -14.02 26.83 -7.44
C ILE A 176 -13.02 26.62 -6.29
N LYS A 177 -13.48 26.71 -5.03
CA LYS A 177 -12.63 26.48 -3.85
C LYS A 177 -12.13 25.04 -3.79
N GLY A 178 -12.99 24.06 -4.11
CA GLY A 178 -12.61 22.65 -4.20
C GLY A 178 -11.53 22.41 -5.26
N ILE A 179 -11.75 22.90 -6.49
CA ILE A 179 -10.77 22.77 -7.58
C ILE A 179 -9.45 23.45 -7.21
N GLN A 180 -9.49 24.64 -6.61
CA GLN A 180 -8.28 25.36 -6.21
C GLN A 180 -7.48 24.61 -5.15
N SER A 181 -8.14 24.09 -4.12
CA SER A 181 -7.50 23.33 -3.04
C SER A 181 -6.84 22.07 -3.59
N PHE A 182 -7.57 21.32 -4.41
CA PHE A 182 -7.05 20.11 -5.04
C PHE A 182 -5.91 20.39 -6.02
N SER A 183 -6.02 21.45 -6.83
CA SER A 183 -4.97 21.84 -7.78
C SER A 183 -3.68 22.25 -7.05
N LYS A 184 -3.79 22.95 -5.91
CA LYS A 184 -2.62 23.31 -5.09
C LYS A 184 -1.92 22.05 -4.56
N MET A 185 -2.70 21.08 -4.06
CA MET A 185 -2.16 19.82 -3.58
C MET A 185 -1.48 19.02 -4.69
N ILE A 186 -2.13 18.87 -5.86
CA ILE A 186 -1.48 18.20 -7.00
C ILE A 186 -0.21 18.93 -7.41
N GLY A 187 -0.23 20.27 -7.44
CA GLY A 187 0.96 21.07 -7.73
C GLY A 187 2.12 20.72 -6.81
N THR A 188 1.89 20.60 -5.50
CA THR A 188 2.95 20.19 -4.54
C THR A 188 3.46 18.77 -4.70
N VAL A 189 2.68 17.88 -5.34
CA VAL A 189 3.09 16.48 -5.56
C VAL A 189 3.79 16.29 -6.91
N LEU A 190 3.52 17.15 -7.88
CA LEU A 190 4.08 17.09 -9.24
C LEU A 190 5.23 18.08 -9.48
N SER A 191 5.52 18.96 -8.51
CA SER A 191 6.71 19.85 -8.54
C SER A 191 7.90 19.12 -7.97
#